data_AF-A0A497TUV4-F1
#
_entry.id   AF-A0A497TUV4-F1
#
_cell.length_a   1.000
_cell.length_b   1.000
_cell.length_c   1.000
_cell.angle_alpha   90.00
_cell.angle_beta   90.00
_cell.angle_gamma   90.00
#
_symmetry.space_group_name_H-M   'P 1'
#
loop_
_entity.id
_entity.type
_entity.pdbx_description
1 polymer ?
#
loop_
_entity_poly.entity_id
_entity_poly.type
_entity_poly.pdbx_seq_one_letter_code
_entity_poly.pdbx_strand_id
1 'polypeptide(L)'
;MFGFLKDKPVLDETSIEWLFSLYAWALRNFDAGVFYHETILVVPSNEHFPGRESSLHGMANLIFEQAKGYAGMAHWPTRLIDQSSCHIMAPPKLQIGGALRGLQGSVPDSVDEVNRLTITYDPALVNNPEALIATYAHMLAHYLGSAAQEPPPGGEQNWPHCTEVLAVFLGFGLMFANSASRFKVSSCGSCGGAQAERSNYLSQFDITYALAMFAVLKEMPDKVVLRHLKKSLRSYYKQAARDVRRREEMLSRLRGIGV
;
A
#
# COMPACT_ATOMS: atom_id res chain seq x y z
N MET A 1 -33.29 22.45 -24.99
CA MET A 1 -31.83 22.24 -24.94
C MET A 1 -31.43 22.03 -23.49
N PHE A 2 -31.33 20.79 -23.03
CA PHE A 2 -30.77 20.49 -21.71
C PHE A 2 -29.25 20.46 -21.88
N GLY A 3 -28.58 21.50 -21.37
CA GLY A 3 -27.12 21.54 -21.34
C GLY A 3 -26.61 20.38 -20.48
N PHE A 4 -25.75 19.54 -21.06
CA PHE A 4 -24.96 18.58 -20.30
C PHE A 4 -24.04 19.37 -19.37
N LEU A 5 -24.46 19.52 -18.11
CA LEU A 5 -23.55 19.91 -17.03
C LEU A 5 -22.43 18.87 -17.02
N LYS A 6 -21.24 19.25 -17.47
CA LYS A 6 -20.04 18.43 -17.26
C LYS A 6 -19.90 18.25 -15.75
N ASP A 7 -20.08 17.03 -15.26
CA ASP A 7 -19.80 16.67 -13.88
C ASP A 7 -18.38 17.15 -13.56
N LYS A 8 -18.23 18.01 -12.56
CA LYS A 8 -16.90 18.42 -12.08
C LYS A 8 -16.18 17.16 -11.58
N PRO A 9 -14.92 16.90 -11.98
CA PRO A 9 -14.21 15.73 -11.52
C PRO A 9 -14.08 15.76 -10.00
N VAL A 10 -14.14 14.58 -9.39
CA VAL A 10 -14.10 14.40 -7.92
C VAL A 10 -12.76 14.75 -7.29
N LEU A 11 -11.72 14.82 -8.12
CA LEU A 11 -10.38 15.24 -7.81
C LEU A 11 -9.89 16.12 -8.98
N ASP A 12 -8.88 16.96 -8.78
CA ASP A 12 -8.31 17.72 -9.90
C ASP A 12 -7.66 16.78 -10.93
N GLU A 13 -7.66 17.20 -12.19
CA GLU A 13 -7.23 16.36 -13.31
C GLU A 13 -5.76 15.94 -13.19
N THR A 14 -4.88 16.84 -12.74
CA THR A 14 -3.45 16.57 -12.54
C THR A 14 -3.23 15.46 -11.53
N SER A 15 -3.92 15.50 -10.40
CA SER A 15 -3.86 14.43 -9.39
C SER A 15 -4.38 13.10 -9.93
N ILE A 16 -5.45 13.12 -10.73
CA ILE A 16 -5.97 11.89 -11.37
C ILE A 16 -4.94 11.31 -12.35
N GLU A 17 -4.40 12.13 -13.27
CA GLU A 17 -3.38 11.70 -14.22
C GLU A 17 -2.13 11.15 -13.53
N TRP A 18 -1.72 11.76 -12.42
CA TRP A 18 -0.62 11.27 -11.60
C TRP A 18 -0.92 9.91 -10.96
N LEU A 19 -2.11 9.71 -10.39
CA LEU A 19 -2.54 8.42 -9.84
C LEU A 19 -2.56 7.31 -10.90
N PHE A 20 -3.09 7.60 -12.09
CA PHE A 20 -3.03 6.67 -13.23
C PHE A 20 -1.61 6.35 -13.66
N SER A 21 -0.74 7.36 -13.75
CA SER A 21 0.67 7.17 -14.07
C SER A 21 1.38 6.28 -13.04
N LEU A 22 1.04 6.44 -11.76
CA LEU A 22 1.62 5.67 -10.67
C LEU A 22 1.12 4.23 -10.63
N TYR A 23 -0.15 3.98 -10.93
CA TYR A 23 -0.66 2.62 -11.16
C TYR A 23 0.02 1.96 -12.36
N ALA A 24 0.25 2.70 -13.45
CA ALA A 24 0.96 2.18 -14.61
C ALA A 24 2.41 1.79 -14.25
N TRP A 25 3.09 2.65 -13.50
CA TRP A 25 4.43 2.38 -12.98
C TRP A 25 4.45 1.13 -12.08
N ALA A 26 3.51 1.00 -11.15
CA ALA A 26 3.43 -0.15 -10.26
C ALA A 26 3.17 -1.47 -11.02
N LEU A 27 2.26 -1.46 -12.01
CA LEU A 27 1.98 -2.63 -12.86
C LEU A 27 3.20 -3.07 -13.68
N ARG A 28 4.01 -2.13 -14.19
CA ARG A 28 5.23 -2.46 -14.94
C ARG A 28 6.35 -3.01 -14.05
N ASN A 29 6.50 -2.48 -12.83
CA ASN A 29 7.66 -2.77 -11.99
C ASN A 29 7.43 -3.93 -11.00
N PHE A 30 6.19 -4.20 -10.59
CA PHE A 30 5.89 -5.10 -9.46
C PHE A 30 4.90 -6.21 -9.79
N ASP A 31 4.97 -6.68 -11.04
CA ASP A 31 4.23 -7.79 -11.62
C ASP A 31 2.71 -7.57 -11.69
N ALA A 32 2.23 -7.27 -12.90
CA ALA A 32 0.80 -7.11 -13.17
C ALA A 32 0.00 -8.41 -12.94
N GLY A 33 0.58 -9.58 -13.21
CA GLY A 33 -0.06 -10.87 -12.97
C GLY A 33 -0.36 -11.07 -11.48
N VAL A 34 0.61 -10.80 -10.62
CA VAL A 34 0.43 -10.82 -9.16
C VAL A 34 -0.62 -9.80 -8.72
N PHE A 35 -0.65 -8.62 -9.32
CA PHE A 35 -1.69 -7.62 -9.03
C PHE A 35 -3.09 -8.13 -9.38
N TYR A 36 -3.31 -8.63 -10.59
CA TYR A 36 -4.64 -9.04 -11.05
C TYR A 36 -5.12 -10.34 -10.41
N HIS A 37 -4.23 -11.33 -10.25
CA HIS A 37 -4.62 -12.70 -9.86
C HIS A 37 -4.41 -13.03 -8.38
N GLU A 38 -3.44 -12.41 -7.71
CA GLU A 38 -3.06 -12.81 -6.35
C GLU A 38 -3.36 -11.74 -5.29
N THR A 39 -3.22 -10.46 -5.63
CA THR A 39 -3.44 -9.37 -4.68
C THR A 39 -4.94 -9.28 -4.32
N ILE A 40 -5.27 -9.13 -3.04
CA ILE A 40 -6.67 -9.00 -2.57
C ILE A 40 -6.92 -7.63 -1.95
N LEU A 41 -8.19 -7.25 -1.76
CA LEU A 41 -8.51 -6.12 -0.90
C LEU A 41 -8.34 -6.55 0.55
N VAL A 42 -7.32 -6.04 1.23
CA VAL A 42 -7.03 -6.41 2.62
C VAL A 42 -7.99 -5.67 3.56
N VAL A 43 -8.72 -6.41 4.38
CA VAL A 43 -9.61 -5.86 5.41
C VAL A 43 -8.95 -5.97 6.80
N PRO A 44 -9.04 -4.94 7.65
CA PRO A 44 -8.45 -4.97 8.99
C PRO A 44 -9.40 -5.68 9.97
N SER A 45 -9.65 -6.96 9.73
CA SER A 45 -10.56 -7.79 10.51
C SER A 45 -9.94 -9.16 10.80
N ASN A 46 -10.57 -9.94 11.69
CA ASN A 46 -10.16 -11.31 11.98
C ASN A 46 -10.28 -12.25 10.76
N GLU A 47 -10.95 -11.84 9.68
CA GLU A 47 -10.96 -12.58 8.42
C GLU A 47 -9.54 -12.66 7.83
N HIS A 48 -8.80 -11.56 7.88
CA HIS A 48 -7.46 -11.48 7.31
C HIS A 48 -6.34 -11.51 8.35
N PHE A 49 -6.62 -11.03 9.56
CA PHE A 49 -5.67 -10.99 10.67
C PHE A 49 -6.19 -11.85 11.84
N PRO A 50 -6.36 -13.18 11.65
CA PRO A 50 -6.73 -14.08 12.73
C PRO A 50 -5.56 -14.29 13.69
N GLY A 51 -5.88 -14.83 14.86
CA GLY A 51 -4.91 -15.24 15.86
C GLY A 51 -4.87 -14.35 17.09
N ARG A 52 -4.12 -14.80 18.09
CA ARG A 52 -3.93 -14.11 19.37
C ARG A 52 -2.52 -14.37 19.84
N GLU A 53 -1.96 -13.40 20.53
CA GLU A 53 -0.61 -13.43 21.08
C GLU A 53 -0.61 -12.85 22.48
N SER A 54 0.30 -13.33 23.32
CA SER A 54 0.38 -12.94 24.74
C SER A 54 1.34 -11.78 24.99
N SER A 55 2.19 -11.45 24.02
CA SER A 55 3.15 -10.34 24.09
C SER A 55 2.88 -9.30 23.01
N LEU A 56 3.28 -8.04 23.28
CA LEU A 56 3.19 -6.96 22.29
C LEU A 56 4.00 -7.28 21.03
N HIS A 57 5.21 -7.83 21.22
CA HIS A 57 6.07 -8.23 20.10
C HIS A 57 5.47 -9.38 19.29
N GLY A 58 4.95 -10.42 19.96
CA GLY A 58 4.27 -11.53 19.29
C GLY A 58 3.09 -11.04 18.46
N MET A 59 2.25 -10.18 19.02
CA MET A 59 1.10 -9.61 18.29
C MET A 59 1.55 -8.75 17.11
N ALA A 60 2.58 -7.91 17.31
CA ALA A 60 3.14 -7.09 16.24
C ALA A 60 3.70 -7.95 15.10
N ASN A 61 4.37 -9.06 15.42
CA ASN A 61 4.91 -10.02 14.46
C ASN A 61 3.82 -10.79 13.73
N LEU A 62 2.79 -11.25 14.44
CA LEU A 62 1.64 -11.93 13.84
C LEU A 62 0.94 -11.05 12.80
N ILE A 63 0.69 -9.78 13.14
CA ILE A 63 0.09 -8.81 12.21
C ILE A 63 1.05 -8.53 11.03
N PHE A 64 2.34 -8.39 11.31
CA PHE A 64 3.35 -8.13 10.29
C PHE A 64 3.43 -9.27 9.26
N GLU A 65 3.53 -10.53 9.71
CA GLU A 65 3.65 -11.68 8.82
C GLU A 65 2.42 -11.83 7.91
N GLN A 66 1.21 -11.55 8.43
CA GLN A 66 0.00 -11.51 7.61
C GLN A 66 0.03 -10.36 6.59
N ALA A 67 0.43 -9.16 7.00
CA ALA A 67 0.57 -8.02 6.08
C ALA A 67 1.63 -8.30 4.98
N LYS A 68 2.76 -8.90 5.36
CA LYS A 68 3.82 -9.33 4.44
C LYS A 68 3.30 -10.38 3.44
N GLY A 69 2.51 -11.34 3.92
CA GLY A 69 1.83 -12.33 3.10
C GLY A 69 0.88 -11.70 2.07
N TYR A 70 -0.04 -10.83 2.51
CA TYR A 70 -0.99 -10.17 1.60
C TYR A 70 -0.33 -9.20 0.62
N ALA A 71 0.80 -8.61 0.99
CA ALA A 71 1.62 -7.82 0.05
C ALA A 71 2.27 -8.69 -1.04
N GLY A 72 2.19 -10.02 -0.95
CA GLY A 72 2.86 -10.96 -1.85
C GLY A 72 4.36 -11.05 -1.57
N MET A 73 4.80 -10.79 -0.34
CA MET A 73 6.21 -10.73 0.05
C MET A 73 6.56 -11.75 1.13
N ALA A 74 5.79 -12.83 1.24
CA ALA A 74 5.98 -13.85 2.29
C ALA A 74 7.41 -14.41 2.32
N HIS A 75 8.06 -14.51 1.16
CA HIS A 75 9.43 -14.99 0.99
C HIS A 75 10.52 -13.98 1.35
N TRP A 76 10.18 -12.71 1.62
CA TRP A 76 11.17 -11.69 1.89
C TRP A 76 11.89 -11.93 3.23
N PRO A 77 13.22 -11.82 3.27
CA PRO A 77 13.99 -11.98 4.49
C PRO A 77 13.85 -10.73 5.35
N THR A 78 12.93 -10.77 6.30
CA THR A 78 12.60 -9.64 7.18
C THR A 78 12.94 -9.98 8.62
N ARG A 79 13.20 -8.95 9.42
CA ARG A 79 13.24 -9.03 10.89
C ARG A 79 12.43 -7.89 11.48
N LEU A 80 11.60 -8.18 12.47
CA LEU A 80 10.79 -7.19 13.16
C LEU A 80 11.50 -6.76 14.44
N ILE A 81 11.63 -5.45 14.65
CA ILE A 81 12.21 -4.86 15.87
C ILE A 81 11.31 -3.77 16.44
N ASP A 82 11.37 -3.59 17.76
CA ASP A 82 10.77 -2.45 18.44
C ASP A 82 11.48 -1.17 17.98
N GLN A 83 10.72 -0.12 17.64
CA GLN A 83 11.29 1.16 17.20
C GLN A 83 12.26 1.77 18.22
N SER A 84 12.04 1.55 19.52
CA SER A 84 12.93 2.02 20.60
C SER A 84 14.33 1.37 20.54
N SER A 85 14.44 0.23 19.85
CA SER A 85 15.67 -0.52 19.65
C SER A 85 16.25 -0.36 18.22
N CYS A 86 15.64 0.44 17.33
CA CYS A 86 16.26 0.76 16.02
C CYS A 86 17.45 1.69 16.26
N HIS A 87 18.66 1.13 16.19
CA HIS A 87 19.89 1.90 16.07
C HIS A 87 20.09 2.38 14.64
N ILE A 88 20.89 3.44 14.47
CA ILE A 88 21.29 3.93 13.15
C ILE A 88 22.09 2.84 12.46
N MET A 89 21.45 2.13 11.54
CA MET A 89 22.05 1.12 10.68
C MET A 89 22.02 1.65 9.25
N ALA A 90 23.07 1.37 8.48
CA ALA A 90 23.04 1.62 7.05
C ALA A 90 21.82 0.89 6.45
N PRO A 91 21.04 1.52 5.56
CA PRO A 91 19.87 0.89 4.99
C PRO A 91 20.30 -0.38 4.25
N PRO A 92 19.74 -1.56 4.60
CA PRO A 92 20.08 -2.78 3.89
C PRO A 92 19.66 -2.64 2.43
N LYS A 93 20.53 -3.05 1.50
CA LYS A 93 20.14 -3.14 0.09
C LYS A 93 19.16 -4.30 -0.06
N LEU A 94 18.02 -4.04 -0.71
CA LEU A 94 17.04 -5.08 -1.00
C LEU A 94 17.66 -6.09 -1.98
N GLN A 95 17.91 -7.31 -1.50
CA GLN A 95 18.45 -8.42 -2.29
C GLN A 95 17.43 -9.55 -2.32
N ILE A 96 16.51 -9.48 -3.27
CA ILE A 96 15.53 -10.54 -3.51
C ILE A 96 15.93 -11.26 -4.80
N GLY A 97 16.20 -12.56 -4.69
CA GLY A 97 16.38 -13.43 -5.86
C GLY A 97 15.02 -13.78 -6.48
N GLY A 98 14.95 -13.80 -7.81
CA GLY A 98 13.74 -14.18 -8.53
C GLY A 98 12.62 -13.13 -8.46
N ALA A 99 11.38 -13.58 -8.28
CA ALA A 99 10.22 -12.70 -8.28
C ALA A 99 10.19 -11.79 -7.04
N LEU A 100 9.99 -10.49 -7.25
CA LEU A 100 9.84 -9.52 -6.17
C LEU A 100 8.58 -9.76 -5.35
N ARG A 101 7.52 -10.30 -5.98
CA ARG A 101 6.23 -10.55 -5.34
C ARG A 101 5.59 -11.85 -5.83
N GLY A 102 4.60 -12.29 -5.08
CA GLY A 102 3.66 -13.35 -5.43
C GLY A 102 4.15 -14.75 -5.09
N LEU A 103 3.35 -15.74 -5.47
CA LEU A 103 3.59 -17.16 -5.17
C LEU A 103 4.86 -17.73 -5.83
N GLN A 104 5.39 -17.04 -6.85
CA GLN A 104 6.65 -17.39 -7.51
C GLN A 104 7.90 -16.87 -6.76
N GLY A 105 7.71 -16.21 -5.61
CA GLY A 105 8.81 -15.80 -4.75
C GLY A 105 9.56 -17.00 -4.17
N SER A 106 10.88 -17.00 -4.31
CA SER A 106 11.74 -18.03 -3.71
C SER A 106 12.22 -17.60 -2.33
N VAL A 107 11.97 -18.42 -1.31
CA VAL A 107 12.58 -18.23 0.01
C VAL A 107 14.08 -18.54 -0.11
N PRO A 108 14.98 -17.63 0.25
CA PRO A 108 16.41 -17.92 0.23
C PRO A 108 16.77 -19.00 1.26
N ASP A 109 17.65 -19.94 0.90
CA ASP A 109 18.05 -21.07 1.76
C ASP A 109 18.68 -20.61 3.09
N SER A 110 19.44 -19.51 3.07
CA SER A 110 20.00 -18.87 4.24
C SER A 110 20.20 -17.37 3.97
N VAL A 111 19.83 -16.53 4.93
CA VAL A 111 20.11 -15.09 4.89
C VAL A 111 20.75 -14.69 6.20
N ASP A 112 21.95 -14.10 6.14
CA ASP A 112 22.59 -13.50 7.30
C ASP A 112 21.68 -12.44 7.94
N GLU A 113 21.67 -12.36 9.27
CA GLU A 113 20.84 -11.40 10.01
C GLU A 113 21.07 -9.94 9.57
N VAL A 114 22.29 -9.62 9.13
CA VAL A 114 22.67 -8.29 8.63
C VAL A 114 22.00 -7.96 7.28
N ASN A 115 21.65 -8.99 6.51
CA ASN A 115 21.02 -8.87 5.20
C ASN A 115 19.49 -8.94 5.27
N ARG A 116 18.89 -9.15 6.46
CA ARG A 116 17.44 -9.09 6.65
C ARG A 116 16.96 -7.64 6.65
N LEU A 117 15.89 -7.38 5.91
CA LEU A 117 15.19 -6.10 5.92
C LEU A 117 14.65 -5.84 7.32
N THR A 118 15.04 -4.70 7.86
CA THR A 118 14.60 -4.30 9.20
C THR A 118 13.24 -3.63 9.09
N ILE A 119 12.26 -4.22 9.76
CA ILE A 119 10.92 -3.67 9.93
C ILE A 119 10.78 -3.23 11.37
N THR A 120 10.31 -2.01 11.57
CA THR A 120 10.12 -1.42 12.90
C THR A 120 8.63 -1.33 13.21
N TYR A 121 8.27 -1.49 14.47
CA TYR A 121 6.94 -1.17 14.95
C TYR A 121 6.97 -0.31 16.21
N ASP A 122 5.91 0.46 16.41
CA ASP A 122 5.64 1.16 17.66
C ASP A 122 4.77 0.25 18.56
N PRO A 123 5.25 -0.17 19.74
CA PRO A 123 4.46 -0.93 20.70
C PRO A 123 3.12 -0.26 21.06
N ALA A 124 3.05 1.07 21.03
CA ALA A 124 1.82 1.82 21.31
C ALA A 124 0.73 1.59 20.24
N LEU A 125 1.10 1.20 19.02
CA LEU A 125 0.16 0.92 17.93
C LEU A 125 -0.38 -0.52 17.93
N VAL A 126 0.13 -1.42 18.77
CA VAL A 126 -0.32 -2.82 18.80
C VAL A 126 -1.81 -2.93 19.15
N ASN A 127 -2.31 -2.02 20.00
CA ASN A 127 -3.73 -1.94 20.33
C ASN A 127 -4.57 -1.20 19.26
N ASN A 128 -3.97 -0.78 18.16
CA ASN A 128 -4.61 -0.15 17.02
C ASN A 128 -4.20 -0.87 15.71
N PRO A 129 -4.80 -2.04 15.42
CA PRO A 129 -4.37 -2.89 14.33
C PRO A 129 -4.46 -2.19 12.96
N GLU A 130 -5.47 -1.35 12.70
CA GLU A 130 -5.57 -0.59 11.45
C GLU A 130 -4.34 0.30 11.21
N ALA A 131 -3.89 0.99 12.25
CA ALA A 131 -2.71 1.85 12.21
C ALA A 131 -1.44 1.04 11.98
N LEU A 132 -1.29 -0.05 12.72
CA LEU A 132 -0.12 -0.90 12.66
C LEU A 132 0.01 -1.56 11.28
N ILE A 133 -1.10 -2.06 10.73
CA ILE A 133 -1.18 -2.61 9.38
C ILE A 133 -0.81 -1.55 8.33
N ALA A 134 -1.32 -0.31 8.46
CA ALA A 134 -0.97 0.78 7.54
C ALA A 134 0.53 1.12 7.58
N THR A 135 1.14 1.09 8.77
CA THR A 135 2.59 1.28 8.94
C THR A 135 3.36 0.19 8.20
N TYR A 136 3.04 -1.08 8.43
CA TYR A 136 3.70 -2.20 7.75
C TYR A 136 3.51 -2.17 6.23
N ALA A 137 2.27 -1.95 5.77
CA ALA A 137 1.97 -1.86 4.35
C ALA A 137 2.79 -0.76 3.65
N HIS A 138 2.95 0.39 4.30
CA HIS A 138 3.79 1.46 3.75
C HIS A 138 5.28 1.10 3.79
N MET A 139 5.79 0.48 4.87
CA MET A 139 7.19 0.04 4.92
C MET A 139 7.50 -0.97 3.81
N LEU A 140 6.61 -1.94 3.60
CA LEU A 140 6.71 -2.92 2.52
C LEU A 140 6.65 -2.24 1.15
N ALA A 141 5.72 -1.30 0.95
CA ALA A 141 5.64 -0.51 -0.27
C ALA A 141 6.91 0.32 -0.52
N HIS A 142 7.51 0.89 0.53
CA HIS A 142 8.75 1.64 0.43
C HIS A 142 9.91 0.75 -0.05
N TYR A 143 10.12 -0.41 0.59
CA TYR A 143 11.15 -1.35 0.17
C TYR A 143 10.89 -1.86 -1.25
N LEU A 144 9.66 -2.24 -1.58
CA LEU A 144 9.29 -2.69 -2.93
C LEU A 144 9.58 -1.62 -3.96
N GLY A 145 9.13 -0.40 -3.67
CA GLY A 145 9.36 0.75 -4.53
C GLY A 145 10.84 0.92 -4.88
N SER A 146 11.73 0.74 -3.90
CA SER A 146 13.18 0.92 -4.10
C SER A 146 13.82 -0.12 -5.04
N ALA A 147 13.11 -1.21 -5.33
CA ALA A 147 13.51 -2.20 -6.34
C ALA A 147 12.95 -1.91 -7.75
N ALA A 148 12.25 -0.79 -7.95
CA ALA A 148 11.81 -0.39 -9.29
C ALA A 148 12.98 -0.20 -10.24
N GLN A 149 12.78 -0.57 -11.51
CA GLN A 149 13.79 -0.40 -12.57
C GLN A 149 13.77 1.01 -13.17
N GLU A 150 12.67 1.74 -12.98
CA GLU A 150 12.48 3.10 -13.42
C GLU A 150 12.01 4.00 -12.26
N PRO A 151 12.36 5.30 -12.25
CA PRO A 151 11.94 6.21 -11.20
C PRO A 151 10.41 6.35 -11.15
N PRO A 152 9.84 6.62 -9.96
CA PRO A 152 8.41 6.84 -9.82
C PRO A 152 7.95 8.13 -10.52
N PRO A 153 6.71 8.19 -11.02
CA PRO A 153 6.13 9.42 -11.58
C PRO A 153 6.12 10.57 -10.57
N GLY A 154 6.51 11.76 -11.04
CA GLY A 154 6.58 12.96 -10.20
C GLY A 154 7.92 13.16 -9.49
N GLY A 155 8.90 12.28 -9.68
CA GLY A 155 10.26 12.43 -9.14
C GLY A 155 10.40 11.99 -7.68
N GLU A 156 11.65 11.86 -7.23
CA GLU A 156 12.00 11.30 -5.92
C GLU A 156 11.45 12.12 -4.74
N GLN A 157 11.24 13.42 -4.90
CA GLN A 157 10.63 14.27 -3.88
C GLN A 157 9.19 13.85 -3.52
N ASN A 158 8.49 13.19 -4.45
CA ASN A 158 7.14 12.68 -4.23
C ASN A 158 7.13 11.27 -3.64
N TRP A 159 8.30 10.71 -3.32
CA TRP A 159 8.45 9.34 -2.83
C TRP A 159 7.48 8.95 -1.71
N PRO A 160 7.27 9.77 -0.65
CA PRO A 160 6.35 9.40 0.41
C PRO A 160 4.88 9.29 -0.04
N HIS A 161 4.48 10.07 -1.05
CA HIS A 161 3.14 9.97 -1.66
C HIS A 161 3.06 8.73 -2.55
N CYS A 162 4.14 8.44 -3.30
CA CYS A 162 4.21 7.26 -4.16
C CYS A 162 4.04 5.95 -3.37
N THR A 163 4.70 5.84 -2.22
CA THR A 163 4.64 4.64 -1.37
C THR A 163 3.28 4.45 -0.69
N GLU A 164 2.52 5.52 -0.42
CA GLU A 164 1.14 5.41 0.04
C GLU A 164 0.21 4.83 -1.04
N VAL A 165 0.29 5.31 -2.29
CA VAL A 165 -0.50 4.72 -3.38
C VAL A 165 -0.03 3.31 -3.70
N LEU A 166 1.28 3.03 -3.63
CA LEU A 166 1.79 1.68 -3.80
C LEU A 166 1.25 0.75 -2.70
N ALA A 167 1.10 1.20 -1.46
CA ALA A 167 0.41 0.42 -0.42
C ALA A 167 -1.07 0.17 -0.76
N VAL A 168 -1.78 1.12 -1.38
CA VAL A 168 -3.13 0.89 -1.93
C VAL A 168 -3.11 -0.17 -3.02
N PHE A 169 -2.15 -0.10 -3.95
CA PHE A 169 -1.94 -1.08 -5.02
C PHE A 169 -1.67 -2.49 -4.48
N LEU A 170 -0.97 -2.60 -3.35
CA LEU A 170 -0.75 -3.86 -2.61
C LEU A 170 -1.99 -4.38 -1.87
N GLY A 171 -3.14 -3.69 -1.97
CA GLY A 171 -4.41 -4.11 -1.39
C GLY A 171 -4.77 -3.46 -0.05
N PHE A 172 -3.94 -2.58 0.49
CA PHE A 172 -4.10 -2.04 1.86
C PHE A 172 -4.90 -0.74 1.93
N GLY A 173 -5.55 -0.31 0.83
CA GLY A 173 -6.15 1.02 0.73
C GLY A 173 -7.25 1.33 1.73
N LEU A 174 -7.96 0.33 2.27
CA LEU A 174 -8.97 0.54 3.32
C LEU A 174 -8.36 1.14 4.58
N MET A 175 -7.20 0.65 5.00
CA MET A 175 -6.52 1.13 6.20
C MET A 175 -6.13 2.59 5.99
N PHE A 176 -5.54 2.96 4.86
CA PHE A 176 -5.19 4.36 4.59
C PHE A 176 -6.42 5.27 4.49
N ALA A 177 -7.47 4.85 3.76
CA ALA A 177 -8.68 5.67 3.56
C ALA A 177 -9.42 5.93 4.89
N ASN A 178 -9.57 4.89 5.72
CA ASN A 178 -10.25 4.99 7.01
C ASN A 178 -9.44 5.80 8.02
N SER A 179 -8.11 5.69 7.95
CA SER A 179 -7.17 6.14 8.97
C SER A 179 -6.46 7.47 8.61
N ALA A 180 -6.78 8.05 7.44
CA ALA A 180 -6.19 9.24 6.82
C ALA A 180 -6.05 10.54 7.69
N SER A 181 -6.46 10.54 8.95
CA SER A 181 -6.48 11.73 9.81
C SER A 181 -5.88 11.55 11.21
N ARG A 182 -5.24 10.41 11.57
CA ARG A 182 -5.04 10.08 13.00
C ARG A 182 -3.70 9.48 13.46
N PHE A 183 -2.66 9.35 12.62
CA PHE A 183 -1.49 8.54 13.01
C PHE A 183 -0.19 9.30 13.14
N LYS A 184 0.08 9.83 14.33
CA LYS A 184 1.45 10.22 14.67
C LYS A 184 2.28 8.95 14.89
N VAL A 185 3.00 8.51 13.87
CA VAL A 185 4.00 7.44 13.97
C VAL A 185 5.38 8.07 13.90
N SER A 186 6.22 7.88 14.91
CA SER A 186 7.62 8.30 14.87
C SER A 186 8.47 7.23 14.18
N SER A 187 8.77 7.42 12.90
CA SER A 187 9.75 6.58 12.19
C SER A 187 11.17 6.91 12.63
N CYS A 188 12.01 5.88 12.82
CA CYS A 188 13.45 6.08 12.99
C CYS A 188 14.08 6.51 11.66
N GLY A 189 14.62 7.73 11.63
CA GLY A 189 15.17 8.38 10.43
C GLY A 189 16.30 7.61 9.72
N SER A 190 16.90 6.60 10.36
CA SER A 190 17.95 5.75 9.77
C SER A 190 17.45 4.43 9.21
N CYS A 191 16.27 3.96 9.61
CA CYS A 191 15.66 2.72 9.12
C CYS A 191 14.99 2.94 7.72
N GLY A 192 15.46 3.94 6.94
CA GLY A 192 14.97 4.28 5.59
C GLY A 192 13.65 5.07 5.53
N GLY A 193 12.93 5.20 6.64
CA GLY A 193 11.75 6.05 6.75
C GLY A 193 12.11 7.40 7.36
N ALA A 194 11.95 8.48 6.60
CA ALA A 194 12.13 9.84 7.11
C ALA A 194 11.35 10.04 8.43
N GLN A 195 11.95 10.78 9.38
CA GLN A 195 11.27 11.27 10.57
C GLN A 195 10.10 12.15 10.12
N ALA A 196 8.88 11.65 10.25
CA ALA A 196 7.69 12.47 10.13
C ALA A 196 6.61 11.88 11.02
N GLU A 197 6.11 12.67 11.98
CA GLU A 197 4.77 12.47 12.50
C GLU A 197 3.84 12.29 11.28
N ARG A 198 3.27 11.11 11.05
CA ARG A 198 2.39 10.89 9.91
C ARG A 198 1.07 11.67 10.02
N SER A 199 1.08 12.92 9.58
CA SER A 199 -0.01 13.34 8.70
C SER A 199 0.18 12.56 7.39
N ASN A 200 -0.83 11.81 6.93
CA ASN A 200 -0.76 11.15 5.62
C ASN A 200 -0.36 12.17 4.55
N TYR A 201 0.52 11.76 3.65
CA TYR A 201 1.03 12.64 2.59
C TYR A 201 -0.08 12.95 1.59
N LEU A 202 -0.88 11.94 1.27
CA LEU A 202 -2.08 12.07 0.47
C LEU A 202 -3.31 12.35 1.34
N SER A 203 -4.25 13.12 0.80
CA SER A 203 -5.53 13.32 1.45
C SER A 203 -6.33 12.02 1.47
N GLN A 204 -7.32 11.95 2.37
CA GLN A 204 -8.26 10.83 2.38
C GLN A 204 -8.99 10.67 1.03
N PHE A 205 -9.14 11.75 0.26
CA PHE A 205 -9.80 11.72 -1.04
C PHE A 205 -8.91 11.11 -2.12
N ASP A 206 -7.62 11.48 -2.15
CA ASP A 206 -6.63 10.89 -3.05
C ASP A 206 -6.52 9.37 -2.84
N ILE A 207 -6.38 8.94 -1.57
CA ILE A 207 -6.34 7.52 -1.21
C ILE A 207 -7.64 6.80 -1.59
N THR A 208 -8.80 7.45 -1.40
CA THR A 208 -10.09 6.84 -1.78
C THR A 208 -10.22 6.72 -3.29
N TYR A 209 -9.68 7.67 -4.05
CA TYR A 209 -9.63 7.60 -5.50
C TYR A 209 -8.70 6.47 -5.96
N ALA A 210 -7.50 6.37 -5.38
CA ALA A 210 -6.59 5.25 -5.62
C ALA A 210 -7.24 3.89 -5.26
N LEU A 211 -8.01 3.81 -4.18
CA LEU A 211 -8.76 2.60 -3.80
C LEU A 211 -9.87 2.27 -4.82
N ALA A 212 -10.52 3.29 -5.39
CA ALA A 212 -11.48 3.10 -6.47
C ALA A 212 -10.79 2.55 -7.73
N MET A 213 -9.59 3.03 -8.07
CA MET A 213 -8.80 2.47 -9.18
C MET A 213 -8.46 0.99 -8.95
N PHE A 214 -7.97 0.63 -7.75
CA PHE A 214 -7.72 -0.76 -7.35
C PHE A 214 -8.96 -1.64 -7.62
N ALA A 215 -10.11 -1.21 -7.09
CA ALA A 215 -11.35 -1.97 -7.21
C ALA A 215 -11.83 -2.09 -8.66
N VAL A 216 -11.73 -1.02 -9.47
CA VAL A 216 -12.15 -1.04 -10.88
C VAL A 216 -11.23 -1.93 -11.73
N LEU A 217 -9.91 -1.86 -11.53
CA LEU A 217 -8.95 -2.70 -12.26
C LEU A 217 -9.13 -4.19 -11.94
N LYS A 218 -9.45 -4.50 -10.68
CA LYS A 218 -9.73 -5.87 -10.23
C LYS A 218 -11.17 -6.32 -10.43
N GLU A 219 -11.98 -5.52 -11.13
CA GLU A 219 -13.39 -5.82 -11.42
C GLU A 219 -14.23 -6.14 -10.18
N MET A 220 -13.88 -5.50 -9.06
CA MET A 220 -14.51 -5.71 -7.77
C MET A 220 -15.90 -5.05 -7.71
N PRO A 221 -16.91 -5.74 -7.17
CA PRO A 221 -18.19 -5.12 -6.85
C PRO A 221 -18.03 -4.03 -5.77
N ASP A 222 -18.53 -2.82 -6.03
CA ASP A 222 -18.43 -1.67 -5.10
C ASP A 222 -18.90 -2.00 -3.67
N LYS A 223 -19.88 -2.91 -3.53
CA LYS A 223 -20.40 -3.36 -2.23
C LYS A 223 -19.32 -3.97 -1.32
N VAL A 224 -18.28 -4.57 -1.89
CA VAL A 224 -17.17 -5.18 -1.14
C VAL A 224 -16.36 -4.07 -0.45
N VAL A 225 -15.95 -3.03 -1.19
CA VAL A 225 -15.23 -1.87 -0.61
C VAL A 225 -16.12 -1.12 0.39
N LEU A 226 -17.36 -0.81 0.00
CA LEU A 226 -18.27 0.02 0.79
C LEU A 226 -18.62 -0.58 2.15
N ARG A 227 -18.57 -1.91 2.29
CA ARG A 227 -18.79 -2.61 3.56
C ARG A 227 -17.80 -2.17 4.63
N HIS A 228 -16.53 -2.01 4.24
CA HIS A 228 -15.42 -1.72 5.16
C HIS A 228 -14.98 -0.25 5.15
N LEU A 229 -15.38 0.52 4.14
CA LEU A 229 -15.07 1.95 4.04
C LEU A 229 -15.92 2.78 5.02
N LYS A 230 -15.27 3.74 5.72
CA LYS A 230 -15.94 4.67 6.65
C LYS A 230 -17.06 5.44 5.94
N LYS A 231 -18.17 5.66 6.66
CA LYS A 231 -19.42 6.21 6.10
C LYS A 231 -19.21 7.53 5.34
N SER A 232 -18.35 8.41 5.85
CA SER A 232 -18.08 9.72 5.24
C SER A 232 -17.45 9.63 3.85
N LEU A 233 -16.73 8.56 3.52
CA LEU A 233 -16.08 8.38 2.22
C LEU A 233 -16.91 7.60 1.21
N ARG A 234 -18.00 6.94 1.62
CA ARG A 234 -18.79 6.07 0.75
C ARG A 234 -19.38 6.81 -0.46
N SER A 235 -19.85 8.04 -0.26
CA SER A 235 -20.35 8.87 -1.36
C SER A 235 -19.23 9.21 -2.34
N TYR A 236 -18.09 9.65 -1.81
CA TYR A 236 -16.92 10.01 -2.60
C TYR A 236 -16.38 8.81 -3.41
N TYR A 237 -16.21 7.64 -2.77
CA TYR A 237 -15.77 6.40 -3.44
C TYR A 237 -16.65 6.05 -4.64
N LYS A 238 -17.98 6.13 -4.51
CA LYS A 238 -18.89 5.82 -5.63
C LYS A 238 -18.72 6.78 -6.80
N GLN A 239 -18.47 8.05 -6.51
CA GLN A 239 -18.21 9.05 -7.55
C GLN A 239 -16.84 8.81 -8.20
N ALA A 240 -15.80 8.52 -7.41
CA ALA A 240 -14.47 8.16 -7.90
C ALA A 240 -14.49 6.89 -8.76
N ALA A 241 -15.14 5.81 -8.32
CA ALA A 241 -15.25 4.58 -9.10
C ALA A 241 -16.02 4.79 -10.42
N ARG A 242 -17.01 5.68 -10.44
CA ARG A 242 -17.70 6.06 -11.68
C ARG A 242 -16.79 6.88 -12.61
N ASP A 243 -16.05 7.83 -12.04
CA ASP A 243 -15.08 8.66 -12.78
C ASP A 243 -13.99 7.80 -13.42
N VAL A 244 -13.37 6.91 -12.63
CA VAL A 244 -12.38 5.93 -13.12
C VAL A 244 -12.94 5.12 -14.29
N ARG A 245 -14.16 4.57 -14.17
CA ARG A 245 -14.81 3.80 -15.25
C ARG A 245 -15.07 4.61 -16.53
N ARG A 246 -15.33 5.92 -16.42
CA ARG A 246 -15.52 6.82 -17.56
C ARG A 246 -14.22 7.16 -18.28
N ARG A 247 -13.05 6.91 -17.66
CA ARG A 247 -11.72 7.15 -18.22
C ARG A 247 -11.23 5.93 -19.00
N GLU A 248 -12.01 5.54 -20.01
CA GLU A 248 -11.84 4.29 -20.76
C GLU A 248 -10.45 4.16 -21.38
N GLU A 249 -9.90 5.23 -21.96
CA GLU A 249 -8.56 5.21 -22.57
C GLU A 249 -7.48 4.92 -21.53
N MET A 250 -7.48 5.64 -20.41
CA MET A 250 -6.49 5.46 -19.35
C MET A 250 -6.61 4.08 -18.71
N LEU A 251 -7.83 3.60 -18.48
CA LEU A 251 -8.08 2.24 -17.98
C LEU A 251 -7.60 1.17 -18.94
N SER A 252 -7.85 1.34 -20.24
CA SER A 252 -7.41 0.38 -21.27
C SER A 252 -5.89 0.31 -21.33
N ARG A 253 -5.20 1.45 -21.19
CA ARG A 253 -3.74 1.49 -21.07
C ARG A 253 -3.24 0.70 -19.86
N LEU A 254 -3.87 0.86 -18.69
CA LEU A 254 -3.49 0.09 -17.49
C LEU A 254 -3.73 -1.42 -17.65
N ARG A 255 -4.86 -1.80 -18.24
CA ARG A 255 -5.22 -3.22 -18.47
C ARG A 255 -4.30 -3.89 -19.49
N GLY A 256 -3.71 -3.14 -20.41
CA GLY A 256 -2.74 -3.67 -21.38
C GLY A 256 -1.33 -3.88 -20.82
N ILE A 257 -1.05 -3.49 -19.57
CA ILE A 257 0.28 -3.71 -18.97
C ILE A 257 0.36 -5.13 -18.43
N GLY A 258 1.32 -5.92 -18.93
CA GLY A 258 1.57 -7.29 -18.49
C GLY A 258 0.60 -8.33 -19.05
N VAL A 259 -0.15 -7.97 -20.11
CA VAL A 259 -0.85 -8.91 -21.00
C VAL A 259 0.08 -9.31 -22.14
#